data_AF-A0A1V6UCI5-F1
#
_entry.id   AF-A0A1V6UCI5-F1
#
_cell.length_a   1.000
_cell.length_b   1.000
_cell.length_c   1.000
_cell.angle_alpha   90.00
_cell.angle_beta   90.00
_cell.angle_gamma   90.00
#
_symmetry.space_group_name_H-M   'P 1'
#
loop_
_entity.id
_entity.type
_entity.pdbx_description
1 polymer ?
#
loop_
_entity_poly.entity_id
_entity_poly.type
_entity_poly.pdbx_seq_one_letter_code
_entity_poly.pdbx_strand_id
1 'polypeptide(L)'
;MSRFFPSDGESDTDDESRIPAPLPSYNQCFAAIEGKAVPEDITSTIERCSMIRGLRSPKFACARNARLIMTNVIPGGLEDPVLQPYCIWHPDFAGKDTYRQLAHQ
;
A
#
# COMPACT_ATOMS: atom_id res chain seq x y z
N MET A 1 28.29 -14.92 35.48
CA MET A 1 27.11 -14.15 35.93
C MET A 1 25.93 -14.52 35.04
N SER A 2 25.23 -15.57 35.44
CA SER A 2 23.95 -16.01 34.87
C SER A 2 22.85 -15.03 35.31
N ARG A 3 22.05 -14.53 34.37
CA ARG A 3 20.78 -13.86 34.72
C ARG A 3 19.67 -14.90 34.70
N PHE A 4 19.21 -15.21 35.90
CA PHE A 4 17.98 -15.93 36.20
C PHE A 4 16.81 -14.99 35.88
N PHE A 5 15.92 -15.39 34.97
CA PHE A 5 14.64 -14.69 34.75
C PHE A 5 13.53 -15.49 35.44
N PRO A 6 12.60 -14.85 36.17
CA PRO A 6 11.52 -15.55 36.86
C PRO A 6 10.50 -16.13 35.88
N SER A 7 10.02 -17.33 36.21
CA SER A 7 8.92 -18.01 35.58
C SER A 7 7.61 -17.48 36.17
N ASP A 8 6.97 -16.52 35.53
CA ASP A 8 5.58 -16.18 35.83
C ASP A 8 4.68 -17.08 34.96
N GLY A 9 4.04 -18.03 35.63
CA GLY A 9 3.07 -18.93 35.03
C GLY A 9 1.83 -18.17 34.62
N GLU A 10 1.68 -17.99 33.31
CA GLU A 10 0.40 -17.64 32.71
C GLU A 10 -0.32 -18.96 32.41
N SER A 11 -1.40 -19.20 33.12
CA SER A 11 -2.24 -20.38 32.99
C SER A 11 -2.80 -20.47 31.57
N ASP A 12 -2.34 -21.47 30.82
CA ASP A 12 -2.93 -21.92 29.57
C ASP A 12 -4.38 -22.33 29.81
N THR A 13 -5.30 -21.38 29.70
CA THR A 13 -6.69 -21.70 29.36
C THR A 13 -6.75 -21.87 27.86
N ASP A 14 -6.73 -23.12 27.43
CA ASP A 14 -6.97 -23.56 26.06
C ASP A 14 -8.32 -23.02 25.56
N ASP A 15 -8.32 -21.84 24.94
CA ASP A 15 -9.44 -21.34 24.14
C ASP A 15 -9.45 -22.05 22.78
N GLU A 16 -9.76 -23.35 22.82
CA GLU A 16 -9.90 -24.27 21.69
C GLU A 16 -11.16 -23.98 20.83
N SER A 17 -11.67 -22.74 20.87
CA SER A 17 -12.86 -22.31 20.13
C SER A 17 -12.58 -21.31 19.01
N ARG A 18 -11.35 -20.78 18.93
CA ARG A 18 -10.91 -19.96 17.80
C ARG A 18 -10.63 -20.84 16.61
N ILE A 19 -11.66 -21.10 15.80
CA ILE A 19 -11.48 -21.58 14.42
C ILE A 19 -10.41 -20.68 13.80
N PRO A 20 -9.22 -21.20 13.42
CA PRO A 20 -8.21 -20.38 12.80
C PRO A 20 -8.85 -19.74 11.57
N ALA A 21 -8.71 -18.41 11.46
CA ALA A 21 -9.27 -17.67 10.33
C ALA A 21 -8.89 -18.41 9.03
N PRO A 22 -9.84 -18.54 8.07
CA PRO A 22 -9.59 -19.25 6.82
C PRO A 22 -8.23 -18.84 6.25
N LEU A 23 -7.41 -19.82 5.88
CA LEU A 23 -6.09 -19.51 5.35
C LEU A 23 -6.27 -18.61 4.12
N PRO A 24 -5.52 -17.51 4.04
CA PRO A 24 -5.67 -16.54 2.97
C PRO A 24 -5.38 -17.21 1.63
N SER A 25 -6.25 -16.95 0.64
CA SER A 25 -6.12 -17.54 -0.68
C SER A 25 -4.89 -16.95 -1.38
N TYR A 26 -3.95 -17.83 -1.77
CA TYR A 26 -2.75 -17.44 -2.50
C TYR A 26 -3.09 -16.59 -3.74
N ASN A 27 -4.13 -16.99 -4.48
CA ASN A 27 -4.58 -16.28 -5.68
C ASN A 27 -5.08 -14.87 -5.38
N GLN A 28 -5.80 -14.67 -4.27
CA GLN A 28 -6.26 -13.34 -3.85
C GLN A 28 -5.09 -12.46 -3.45
N CYS A 29 -4.10 -13.00 -2.72
CA CYS A 29 -2.88 -12.26 -2.36
C CYS A 29 -2.09 -11.82 -3.60
N PHE A 30 -1.94 -12.72 -4.57
CA PHE A 30 -1.25 -12.42 -5.82
C PHE A 30 -1.99 -11.36 -6.64
N ALA A 31 -3.31 -11.50 -6.80
CA ALA A 31 -4.15 -10.52 -7.46
C ALA A 31 -4.07 -9.13 -6.79
N ALA A 32 -3.99 -9.08 -5.46
CA ALA A 32 -3.84 -7.85 -4.70
C ALA A 32 -2.47 -7.19 -4.92
N ILE A 33 -1.39 -7.97 -4.95
CA ILE A 33 -0.03 -7.47 -5.25
C ILE A 33 0.03 -6.90 -6.68
N GLU A 34 -0.64 -7.55 -7.63
CA GLU A 34 -0.72 -7.07 -9.01
C GLU A 34 -1.72 -5.92 -9.20
N GLY A 35 -2.49 -5.55 -8.18
CA GLY A 35 -3.52 -4.51 -8.26
C GLY A 35 -4.73 -4.89 -9.12
N LYS A 36 -4.98 -6.20 -9.31
CA LYS A 36 -6.10 -6.74 -10.09
C LYS A 36 -7.39 -6.87 -9.28
N ALA A 37 -7.29 -7.04 -7.97
CA ALA A 37 -8.45 -7.21 -7.08
C ALA A 37 -8.13 -6.77 -5.64
N VAL A 38 -9.19 -6.43 -4.88
CA VAL A 38 -9.13 -6.23 -3.43
C VAL A 38 -9.41 -7.59 -2.75
N PRO A 39 -8.60 -8.02 -1.76
CA PRO A 39 -8.87 -9.21 -0.96
C PRO A 39 -10.20 -9.14 -0.22
N GLU A 40 -10.82 -10.30 -0.02
CA GLU A 40 -12.12 -10.41 0.62
C GLU A 40 -12.02 -10.20 2.14
N ASP A 41 -10.93 -10.63 2.77
CA ASP A 41 -10.68 -10.44 4.19
C ASP A 41 -9.49 -9.51 4.46
N ILE A 42 -9.78 -8.21 4.59
CA ILE A 42 -8.77 -7.22 4.97
C ILE A 42 -8.29 -7.38 6.44
N THR A 43 -8.99 -8.15 7.26
CA THR A 43 -8.59 -8.42 8.65
C THR A 43 -7.45 -9.43 8.70
N SER A 44 -7.33 -10.32 7.70
CA SER A 44 -6.17 -11.17 7.51
C SER A 44 -4.89 -10.36 7.28
N THR A 45 -3.88 -10.61 8.12
CA THR A 45 -2.58 -9.93 8.05
C THR A 45 -1.91 -10.14 6.68
N ILE A 46 -2.02 -11.35 6.11
CA ILE A 46 -1.36 -11.68 4.84
C ILE A 46 -2.04 -10.97 3.67
N GLU A 47 -3.38 -10.99 3.61
CA GLU A 47 -4.14 -10.32 2.56
C GLU A 47 -3.94 -8.80 2.61
N ARG A 48 -3.99 -8.22 3.81
CA ARG A 48 -3.70 -6.80 4.03
C ARG A 48 -2.28 -6.43 3.61
N CYS A 49 -1.28 -7.23 4.01
CA CYS A 49 0.11 -7.00 3.59
C CYS A 49 0.28 -7.11 2.07
N SER A 50 -0.43 -8.02 1.42
CA SER A 50 -0.38 -8.23 -0.03
C SER A 50 -0.92 -7.02 -0.78
N MET A 51 -2.06 -6.47 -0.33
CA MET A 51 -2.58 -5.19 -0.83
C MET A 51 -1.59 -4.03 -0.65
N ILE A 52 -1.05 -3.86 0.57
CA ILE A 52 -0.12 -2.77 0.89
C ILE A 52 1.14 -2.85 0.01
N ARG A 53 1.63 -4.07 -0.27
CA ARG A 53 2.74 -4.29 -1.20
C ARG A 53 2.38 -3.87 -2.62
N GLY A 54 1.20 -4.24 -3.12
CA GLY A 54 0.73 -3.81 -4.44
C GLY A 54 0.63 -2.29 -4.57
N LEU A 55 0.10 -1.61 -3.55
CA LEU A 55 -0.01 -0.14 -3.52
C LEU A 55 1.35 0.59 -3.50
N ARG A 56 2.40 -0.06 -3.02
CA ARG A 56 3.79 0.45 -3.06
C ARG A 56 4.47 0.23 -4.41
N SER A 57 3.79 -0.41 -5.37
CA SER A 57 4.30 -0.53 -6.72
C SER A 57 4.46 0.85 -7.37
N PRO A 58 5.58 1.10 -8.09
CA PRO A 58 5.80 2.32 -8.84
C PRO A 58 4.62 2.78 -9.69
N LYS A 59 3.92 1.83 -10.34
CA LYS A 59 2.78 2.13 -11.20
C LYS A 59 1.67 2.89 -10.45
N PHE A 60 1.38 2.50 -9.21
CA PHE A 60 0.38 3.18 -8.39
C PHE A 60 0.90 4.53 -7.89
N ALA A 61 2.18 4.63 -7.55
CA ALA A 61 2.79 5.89 -7.15
C ALA A 61 2.75 6.93 -8.28
N CYS A 62 3.15 6.56 -9.50
CA CYS A 62 3.05 7.41 -10.68
C CYS A 62 1.59 7.84 -10.95
N ALA A 63 0.64 6.90 -10.82
CA ALA A 63 -0.78 7.18 -11.05
C ALA A 63 -1.34 8.21 -10.06
N ARG A 64 -1.00 8.04 -8.78
CA ARG A 64 -1.33 8.98 -7.72
C ARG A 64 -0.70 10.34 -7.98
N ASN A 65 0.57 10.37 -8.38
CA ASN A 65 1.28 11.63 -8.65
C ASN A 65 0.65 12.38 -9.83
N ALA A 66 0.24 11.67 -10.89
CA ALA A 66 -0.51 12.26 -12.00
C ALA A 66 -1.84 12.86 -11.51
N ARG A 67 -2.61 12.12 -10.71
CA ARG A 67 -3.89 12.58 -10.13
C ARG A 67 -3.73 13.84 -9.26
N LEU A 68 -2.66 13.90 -8.46
CA LEU A 68 -2.36 15.05 -7.61
C LEU A 68 -2.11 16.31 -8.45
N ILE A 69 -1.27 16.21 -9.50
CA ILE A 69 -0.98 17.32 -10.40
C ILE A 69 -2.25 17.82 -11.10
N MET A 70 -3.11 16.90 -11.55
CA MET A 70 -4.42 17.23 -12.14
C MET A 70 -5.38 17.92 -11.15
N THR A 71 -5.09 17.84 -9.85
CA THR A 71 -5.82 18.53 -8.77
C THR A 71 -5.05 19.77 -8.26
N ASN A 72 -4.04 20.23 -9.01
CA ASN A 72 -3.16 21.36 -8.67
C ASN A 72 -2.30 21.13 -7.41
N VAL A 73 -1.99 19.88 -7.07
CA VAL A 73 -1.08 19.52 -5.98
C VAL A 73 0.19 18.91 -6.56
N ILE A 74 1.35 19.51 -6.27
CA ILE A 74 2.65 18.97 -6.71
C ILE A 74 3.16 17.97 -5.64
N PRO A 75 3.29 16.68 -5.97
CA PRO A 75 3.90 15.70 -5.06
C PRO A 75 5.42 15.92 -4.97
N GLY A 76 6.02 15.61 -3.80
CA GLY A 76 7.47 15.52 -3.68
C GLY A 76 8.02 14.20 -4.25
N GLY A 77 9.33 14.10 -4.44
CA GLY A 77 9.99 12.88 -4.89
C GLY A 77 9.98 12.66 -6.40
N LEU A 78 9.76 13.71 -7.21
CA LEU A 78 9.68 13.63 -8.67
C LEU A 78 11.05 13.54 -9.37
N GLU A 79 12.13 13.73 -8.61
CA GLU A 79 13.51 13.48 -9.03
C GLU A 79 13.79 12.01 -9.33
N ASP A 80 13.02 11.08 -8.75
CA ASP A 80 13.05 9.66 -9.09
C ASP A 80 12.20 9.39 -10.33
N PRO A 81 12.79 8.95 -11.46
CA PRO A 81 12.04 8.62 -12.68
C PRO A 81 10.94 7.57 -12.45
N VAL A 82 11.10 6.70 -11.45
CA VAL A 82 10.15 5.64 -11.10
C VAL A 82 8.89 6.20 -10.43
N LEU A 83 8.94 7.45 -9.94
CA LEU A 83 7.81 8.15 -9.32
C LEU A 83 7.20 9.23 -10.22
N GLN A 84 7.81 9.48 -11.39
CA GLN A 84 7.29 10.48 -12.31
C GLN A 84 5.88 10.09 -12.81
N PRO A 85 4.95 11.05 -12.89
CA PRO A 85 3.60 10.80 -13.36
C PRO A 85 3.62 10.30 -14.81
N TYR A 86 2.85 9.24 -15.12
CA TYR A 86 2.55 8.90 -16.51
C TYR A 86 1.30 9.65 -16.96
N CYS A 87 1.11 9.78 -18.27
CA CYS A 87 -0.08 10.36 -18.86
C CYS A 87 -1.31 9.47 -18.59
N ILE A 88 -1.89 9.55 -17.39
CA ILE A 88 -3.29 9.20 -17.19
C ILE A 88 -4.10 10.40 -17.62
N TRP A 89 -4.83 10.23 -18.71
CA TRP A 89 -5.77 11.23 -19.18
C TRP A 89 -6.87 11.41 -18.13
N HIS A 90 -6.83 12.55 -17.43
CA HIS A 90 -7.96 13.11 -16.70
C HIS A 90 -8.67 14.05 -17.70
N PRO A 91 -10.02 14.11 -17.75
CA PRO A 91 -10.72 14.84 -18.81
C PRO A 91 -10.44 16.36 -18.80
N ASP A 92 -9.91 16.89 -17.70
CA ASP A 92 -9.56 18.29 -17.53
C ASP A 92 -8.05 18.49 -17.33
N PHE A 93 -7.52 19.56 -17.95
CA PHE A 93 -6.13 19.99 -17.83
C PHE A 93 -5.85 20.70 -16.50
N ALA A 94 -4.63 20.57 -15.99
CA ALA A 94 -4.17 21.34 -14.84
C ALA A 94 -4.06 22.84 -15.18
N GLY A 95 -4.08 23.70 -14.16
CA GLY A 95 -3.92 25.15 -14.34
C GLY A 95 -2.54 25.53 -14.91
N LYS A 96 -2.47 26.64 -15.65
CA LYS A 96 -1.23 27.15 -16.26
C LYS A 96 -0.09 27.34 -15.24
N ASP A 97 -0.43 27.82 -14.05
CA ASP A 97 0.56 28.10 -13.01
C ASP A 97 1.16 26.82 -12.42
N THR A 98 0.39 25.72 -12.40
CA THR A 98 0.87 24.39 -12.01
C THR A 98 1.95 23.89 -12.98
N TYR A 99 1.76 24.06 -14.29
CA TYR A 99 2.77 23.69 -15.28
C TYR A 99 4.04 24.53 -15.18
N ARG A 100 3.91 25.83 -14.89
CA ARG A 100 5.07 26.72 -14.69
C ARG A 100 5.89 26.29 -13.47
N GLN A 101 5.24 25.96 -12.36
CA GLN A 101 5.92 25.46 -11.16
C GLN A 101 6.64 24.14 -11.42
N LEU A 102 6.02 23.24 -12.18
CA LEU A 102 6.61 21.95 -12.53
C LEU A 102 7.89 22.09 -13.38
N ALA A 103 7.94 23.07 -14.30
CA ALA A 103 9.11 23.29 -15.16
C ALA A 103 10.36 23.80 -14.41
N HIS A 104 10.21 24.20 -13.15
CA HIS A 104 11.29 24.71 -12.31
C HIS A 104 11.77 23.70 -11.24
N GLN A 105 11.16 22.51 -11.19
CA GLN A 105 11.65 21.38 -10.39
C GLN A 105 12.64 20.54 -11.19
#